data_AF-A0A2V6JU91-F1
#
_entry.id   AF-A0A2V6JU91-F1
#
_cell.length_a   1.000
_cell.length_b   1.000
_cell.length_c   1.000
_cell.angle_alpha   90.00
_cell.angle_beta   90.00
_cell.angle_gamma   90.00
#
_symmetry.space_group_name_H-M   'P 1'
#
loop_
_entity.id
_entity.type
_entity.pdbx_description
1 polymer ?
#
loop_
_entity_poly.entity_id
_entity_poly.type
_entity_poly.pdbx_seq_one_letter_code
_entity_poly.pdbx_strand_id
1 'polypeptide(L)' 'MAESYRMLELLAGEWREIGSSEKLRRAAARTLKTHVLRTSDALQLGAAIIASGFEPHTARFVAEDKHLRQAADREGFVVG' A
#
# COMPACT_ATOMS: atom_id res chain seq x y z
N MET A 1 0.07 23.81 10.05
CA MET A 1 0.60 23.43 8.72
C MET A 1 2.11 23.21 8.77
N ALA A 2 2.95 24.19 9.14
CA ALA A 2 4.42 24.05 9.10
C ALA A 2 5.02 22.89 9.95
N GLU A 3 4.46 22.60 11.14
CA GLU A 3 5.01 21.57 12.04
C GLU A 3 4.77 20.13 11.54
N SER A 4 3.60 19.87 10.97
CA SER A 4 3.26 18.54 10.42
C SER A 4 4.13 18.18 9.21
N TYR A 5 4.45 19.14 8.34
CA TYR A 5 5.34 18.89 7.20
C TYR A 5 6.77 18.65 7.64
N ARG A 6 7.25 19.37 8.66
CA ARG A 6 8.59 19.14 9.22
C ARG A 6 8.72 17.76 9.86
N MET A 7 7.69 17.29 10.55
CA MET A 7 7.65 15.92 11.07
C MET A 7 7.65 14.89 9.94
N LEU A 8 6.89 15.15 8.87
CA LEU A 8 6.87 14.26 7.70
C LEU A 8 8.26 14.15 7.06
N GLU A 9 8.98 15.26 6.87
CA GLU A 9 10.34 15.27 6.33
C GLU A 9 11.32 14.46 7.18
N LEU A 10 11.21 14.53 8.51
CA LEU A 10 12.05 13.74 9.42
C LEU A 10 11.76 12.24 9.27
N LEU A 11 10.48 11.85 9.18
CA LEU A 11 10.08 10.46 8.98
C LEU A 11 10.41 9.94 7.58
N ALA A 12 10.40 10.83 6.58
CA ALA A 12 10.69 10.49 5.19
C ALA A 12 12.11 9.93 5.00
N GLY A 13 13.06 10.34 5.84
CA GLY A 13 14.42 9.80 5.82
C GLY A 13 14.52 8.32 6.17
N GLU A 14 13.53 7.77 6.87
CA GLU A 14 13.58 6.42 7.43
C GLU A 14 12.67 5.42 6.69
N TRP A 15 11.68 5.88 5.92
CA TRP A 15 10.81 4.96 5.22
C TRP A 15 11.50 4.33 4.01
N ARG A 16 11.04 3.13 3.65
CA ARG A 16 11.45 2.46 2.42
C ARG A 16 10.32 2.59 1.40
N GLU A 17 10.61 3.27 0.29
CA GLU A 17 9.66 3.43 -0.80
C GLU A 17 9.70 2.24 -1.76
N ILE A 18 8.52 1.80 -2.18
CA ILE A 18 8.40 0.85 -3.30
C ILE A 18 8.27 1.67 -4.58
N GLY A 19 9.39 1.81 -5.28
CA GLY A 19 9.45 2.54 -6.55
C GLY A 19 8.74 1.82 -7.71
N SER A 20 8.58 2.58 -8.81
CA SER A 20 8.06 2.04 -10.07
C SER A 20 8.91 0.88 -10.57
N SER A 21 8.27 -0.26 -10.77
CA SER A 21 8.92 -1.46 -11.28
C SER A 21 7.92 -2.34 -12.01
N GLU A 22 8.43 -3.24 -12.84
CA GLU A 22 7.59 -4.24 -13.49
C GLU A 22 6.93 -5.18 -12.45
N LYS A 23 7.62 -5.48 -11.34
CA LYS A 23 7.06 -6.25 -10.22
C LYS A 23 5.83 -5.55 -9.62
N LEU A 24 5.91 -4.23 -9.41
CA LEU A 24 4.79 -3.43 -8.92
C LEU A 24 3.62 -3.43 -9.91
N ARG A 25 3.89 -3.23 -11.20
CA ARG A 25 2.84 -3.27 -12.25
C ARG A 25 2.11 -4.61 -12.25
N ARG A 26 2.82 -5.73 -12.16
CA ARG A 26 2.21 -7.07 -12.11
C ARG A 26 1.39 -7.28 -10.85
N ALA A 27 1.89 -6.84 -9.69
CA ALA A 27 1.16 -6.94 -8.43
C ALA A 27 -0.15 -6.13 -8.47
N ALA A 28 -0.10 -4.89 -8.95
CA ALA A 28 -1.28 -4.03 -9.11
C ALA A 28 -2.28 -4.59 -10.14
N ALA A 29 -1.79 -5.11 -11.27
CA ALA A 29 -2.65 -5.75 -12.27
C ALA A 29 -3.35 -7.00 -11.72
N ARG A 30 -2.71 -7.75 -10.81
CA ARG A 30 -3.35 -8.89 -10.12
C ARG A 30 -4.50 -8.40 -9.23
N THR A 31 -4.28 -7.36 -8.43
CA THR A 31 -5.32 -6.85 -7.51
C THR A 31 -6.53 -6.30 -8.26
N LEU A 32 -6.36 -5.72 -9.44
CA LEU A 32 -7.48 -5.27 -10.29
C LEU A 32 -8.33 -6.42 -10.84
N LYS A 33 -7.81 -7.64 -10.91
CA LYS A 33 -8.58 -8.82 -11.35
C LYS A 33 -9.48 -9.37 -10.24
N THR A 34 -9.13 -9.12 -8.98
CA THR A 34 -9.80 -9.69 -7.80
C THR A 34 -10.61 -8.68 -7.01
N HIS A 35 -10.33 -7.38 -7.16
CA HIS A 35 -10.97 -6.29 -6.44
C HIS A 35 -11.37 -5.16 -7.39
N VAL A 36 -12.53 -4.55 -7.13
CA VAL A 36 -12.95 -3.33 -7.83
C VAL A 36 -12.23 -2.14 -7.20
N LEU A 37 -11.06 -1.80 -7.75
CA LEU A 37 -10.20 -0.71 -7.29
C LEU A 37 -9.92 0.29 -8.40
N ARG A 38 -9.63 1.54 -8.02
CA ARG A 38 -9.01 2.50 -8.94
C ARG A 38 -7.55 2.14 -9.17
N THR A 39 -6.97 2.61 -10.26
CA THR A 39 -5.57 2.33 -10.61
C THR A 39 -4.58 2.76 -9.52
N SER A 40 -4.81 3.90 -8.88
CA SER A 40 -3.99 4.38 -7.75
C SER A 40 -4.01 3.41 -6.58
N ASP A 41 -5.19 2.92 -6.22
CA ASP A 41 -5.40 2.06 -5.06
C ASP A 41 -4.81 0.67 -5.30
N ALA A 42 -4.91 0.18 -6.55
CA ALA A 42 -4.24 -1.04 -6.97
C ALA A 42 -2.70 -0.93 -6.92
N LEU A 43 -2.13 0.22 -7.30
CA LEU A 43 -0.70 0.47 -7.14
C LEU A 43 -0.29 0.50 -5.66
N GLN A 44 -1.08 1.15 -4.81
CA GLN A 44 -0.82 1.21 -3.37
C GLN A 44 -0.91 -0.18 -2.70
N LEU A 45 -1.94 -0.97 -3.03
CA LEU A 45 -2.08 -2.34 -2.53
C LEU A 45 -0.98 -3.26 -3.06
N GLY A 46 -0.64 -3.15 -4.35
CA GLY A 46 0.47 -3.88 -4.96
C GLY A 46 1.83 -3.55 -4.30
N ALA A 47 2.06 -2.28 -3.96
CA ALA A 47 3.25 -1.85 -3.24
C ALA A 47 3.31 -2.46 -1.84
N ALA A 48 2.21 -2.47 -1.09
CA ALA A 48 2.16 -3.09 0.23
C ALA A 48 2.41 -4.60 0.18
N ILE A 49 1.88 -5.31 -0.82
CA ILE A 49 2.15 -6.74 -1.02
C ILE A 49 3.65 -6.98 -1.20
N ILE A 50 4.31 -6.16 -2.02
CA ILE A 50 5.76 -6.26 -2.23
C ILE A 50 6.52 -5.93 -0.94
N ALA A 51 6.12 -4.87 -0.23
CA ALA A 51 6.77 -4.42 1.00
C ALA A 51 6.66 -5.46 2.13
N SER A 52 5.54 -6.17 2.22
CA SER A 52 5.34 -7.28 3.16
C SER A 52 6.07 -8.57 2.78
N GLY A 53 6.84 -8.58 1.68
CA GLY A 53 7.50 -9.79 1.20
C GLY A 53 6.51 -10.86 0.73
N PHE A 54 5.30 -10.48 0.30
CA PHE A 54 4.18 -11.38 0.00
C PHE A 54 3.62 -12.13 1.22
N GLU A 55 3.84 -11.61 2.43
CA GLU A 55 3.24 -12.12 3.67
C GLU A 55 2.37 -11.03 4.32
N PRO A 56 1.14 -10.75 3.81
CA PRO A 56 0.35 -9.57 4.18
C PRO A 56 0.05 -9.44 5.68
N HIS A 57 -0.11 -10.57 6.37
CA HIS A 57 -0.42 -10.63 7.80
C HIS A 57 0.73 -10.10 8.70
N THR A 58 1.94 -9.95 8.15
CA THR A 58 3.11 -9.43 8.88
C THR A 58 3.18 -7.90 8.90
N ALA A 59 2.32 -7.24 8.13
CA ALA A 59 2.33 -5.78 7.97
C ALA A 59 0.96 -5.17 8.26
N ARG A 60 0.97 -3.96 8.85
CA ARG A 60 -0.22 -3.14 8.97
C ARG A 60 -0.41 -2.31 7.70
N PHE A 61 -1.59 -2.38 7.10
CA PHE A 61 -1.99 -1.54 5.99
C PHE A 61 -2.84 -0.38 6.53
N VAL A 62 -2.36 0.85 6.39
CA VAL A 62 -3.04 2.07 6.85
C VAL A 62 -3.55 2.83 5.63
N ALA A 63 -4.86 3.07 5.57
CA ALA A 63 -5.49 3.92 4.57
C ALA A 63 -6.84 4.44 5.09
N GLU A 64 -7.24 5.63 4.66
CA GLU A 64 -8.57 6.19 5.00
C GLU A 64 -9.67 5.72 4.03
N ASP A 65 -9.30 5.33 2.79
CA ASP A 65 -10.27 4.89 1.80
C ASP A 65 -10.84 3.50 2.15
N LYS A 66 -12.16 3.45 2.34
CA LYS A 66 -12.88 2.23 2.75
C LYS A 66 -12.77 1.09 1.74
N HIS A 67 -12.78 1.36 0.44
CA HIS A 67 -12.70 0.31 -0.57
C HIS A 67 -11.29 -0.29 -0.63
N LEU A 68 -10.27 0.55 -0.54
CA LEU A 68 -8.88 0.09 -0.48
C LEU A 68 -8.62 -0.73 0.80
N ARG A 69 -9.12 -0.27 1.96
CA ARG A 69 -9.06 -1.02 3.22
C ARG A 69 -9.70 -2.40 3.10
N GLN A 70 -10.89 -2.49 2.52
CA GLN A 70 -11.56 -3.78 2.31
C GLN A 70 -10.79 -4.71 1.38
N ALA A 71 -10.17 -4.18 0.32
CA ALA A 71 -9.33 -4.97 -0.56
C ALA A 71 -8.06 -5.47 0.16
N ALA A 72 -7.42 -4.62 0.96
CA ALA A 72 -6.27 -4.99 1.77
C ALA A 72 -6.60 -6.08 2.80
N ASP A 73 -7.73 -5.95 3.50
CA ASP A 73 -8.23 -6.97 4.44
C ASP A 73 -8.43 -8.33 3.75
N ARG A 74 -9.04 -8.34 2.56
CA ARG A 74 -9.22 -9.56 1.75
C ARG A 74 -7.92 -10.16 1.22
N GLU A 75 -6.88 -9.35 1.06
CA GLU A 75 -5.52 -9.84 0.76
C GLU A 75 -4.79 -10.36 2.00
N GLY A 76 -5.40 -10.24 3.19
CA GLY A 76 -4.86 -10.76 4.45
C GLY A 76 -4.03 -9.76 5.26
N PHE A 77 -4.09 -8.46 4.95
CA PHE A 77 -3.41 -7.44 5.75
C PHE A 77 -4.11 -7.19 7.08
N VAL A 78 -3.34 -6.81 8.10
CA VAL A 78 -3.91 -6.18 9.29
C VAL A 78 -4.27 -4.73 8.94
N VAL A 79 -5.55 -4.41 8.84
CA VAL A 79 -5.98 -3.07 8.42
C VAL A 79 -6.14 -2.11 9.61
N GLY A 80 -5.52 -0.93 9.52
CA GLY A 80 -5.71 0.21 10.42
C GLY A 80 -6.79 1.15 9.92
#